data_AF-A0A8S4EM49-F1
#
_entry.id   AF-A0A8S4EM49-F1
#
_cell.length_a   1.000
_cell.length_b   1.000
_cell.length_c   1.000
_cell.angle_alpha   90.00
_cell.angle_beta   90.00
_cell.angle_gamma   90.00
#
_symmetry.space_group_name_H-M   'P 1'
#
loop_
_entity.id
_entity.type
_entity.pdbx_description
1 polymer ?
#
loop_
_entity_poly.entity_id
_entity_poly.type
_entity_poly.pdbx_seq_one_letter_code
_entity_poly.pdbx_strand_id
1 'polypeptide(L)' 'MKTPFWNLVPKKPPLETIRRHSEFTYGLDWSPLRPHQLADCGWDSLVHVFTPRSLT' A
#
# COMPACT_ATOMS: atom_id res chain seq x y z
N MET A 1 0.39 -0.67 11.51
CA MET A 1 1.59 -1.02 10.70
C MET A 1 1.87 0.03 9.60
N LYS A 2 3.07 0.02 8.98
CA LYS A 2 3.41 0.90 7.84
C LYS A 2 3.58 0.09 6.55
N THR A 3 2.99 0.57 5.46
CA THR A 3 3.15 0.02 4.10
C THR A 3 3.90 1.05 3.23
N PRO A 4 5.23 0.93 3.06
CA PRO A 4 6.01 1.89 2.29
C PRO A 4 6.00 1.57 0.79
N PHE A 5 5.89 2.60 -0.03
CA PHE A 5 5.96 2.52 -1.49
C PHE A 5 7.31 3.04 -1.96
N TRP A 6 7.99 2.25 -2.77
CA TRP A 6 9.34 2.55 -3.23
C TRP A 6 9.38 2.56 -4.75
N ASN A 7 10.08 3.55 -5.31
CA ASN A 7 10.63 3.43 -6.64
C ASN A 7 12.07 2.91 -6.51
N LEU A 8 12.36 1.79 -7.16
CA LEU A 8 13.67 1.16 -7.09
C LEU A 8 14.73 1.88 -7.92
N VAL A 9 14.32 2.75 -8.85
CA VAL A 9 15.22 3.44 -9.78
C VAL A 9 14.90 4.95 -9.83
N PRO A 10 15.78 5.83 -9.33
CA PRO A 10 16.98 5.58 -8.51
C PRO A 10 16.60 5.23 -7.07
N LYS A 11 17.50 4.58 -6.30
CA LYS A 11 17.35 4.35 -4.86
C LYS A 11 17.11 5.68 -4.11
N LYS A 12 15.85 5.99 -3.85
CA LYS A 12 15.36 7.17 -3.12
C LYS A 12 14.64 6.73 -1.84
N PRO A 13 14.41 7.64 -0.87
CA PRO A 13 13.46 7.40 0.21
C PRO A 13 12.09 6.96 -0.35
N PRO A 14 11.24 6.31 0.47
CA PRO A 14 9.96 5.83 -0.01
C PRO A 14 9.12 7.00 -0.50
N LEU A 15 8.47 6.82 -1.65
CA LEU A 15 7.63 7.84 -2.28
C LEU A 15 6.45 8.20 -1.37
N GLU A 16 5.90 7.18 -0.70
CA GLU A 16 4.78 7.31 0.22
C GLU A 16 4.87 6.22 1.29
N THR A 17 4.33 6.49 2.47
CA THR A 17 4.15 5.46 3.51
C THR A 17 2.71 5.52 4.02
N ILE A 18 1.98 4.43 3.82
CA ILE A 18 0.58 4.33 4.21
C ILE A 18 0.48 3.67 5.59
N ARG A 19 -0.38 4.23 6.44
CA ARG A 19 -0.68 3.72 7.78
C ARG A 19 -2.18 3.66 7.96
N ARG A 20 -2.76 2.51 7.67
CA ARG A 20 -4.21 2.28 7.78
C ARG A 20 -4.54 1.27 8.87
N HIS A 21 -3.74 0.20 8.93
CA HIS A 21 -3.90 -0.83 9.94
C HIS A 21 -3.37 -0.42 11.31
N SER A 22 -4.16 -0.69 12.36
CA SER A 22 -3.71 -0.56 13.76
C SER A 22 -2.69 -1.64 14.11
N GLU A 23 -2.84 -2.83 13.53
CA GLU A 23 -2.00 -4.01 13.73
C GLU A 23 -1.16 -4.36 12.49
N PHE A 24 -0.51 -5.53 12.51
CA PHE A 24 0.32 -6.06 11.43
C PHE A 24 -0.46 -6.23 10.11
N THR A 25 0.09 -5.66 9.05
CA THR A 25 -0.34 -5.89 7.66
C THR A 25 0.34 -7.15 7.14
N TYR A 26 -0.42 -8.06 6.53
CA TYR A 26 0.11 -9.35 6.05
C TYR A 26 -0.27 -9.69 4.62
N GLY A 27 -1.17 -8.93 3.98
CA GLY A 27 -1.50 -9.08 2.57
C GLY A 27 -1.50 -7.74 1.85
N LEU A 28 -1.05 -7.74 0.60
CA LEU A 28 -1.06 -6.60 -0.30
C LEU A 28 -1.18 -7.12 -1.74
N ASP A 29 -2.12 -6.60 -2.52
CA ASP A 29 -2.28 -6.96 -3.93
C ASP A 29 -2.73 -5.77 -4.79
N TRP A 30 -2.46 -5.85 -6.09
CA TRP A 30 -2.87 -4.87 -7.10
C TRP A 30 -4.18 -5.28 -7.76
N SER A 31 -5.01 -4.29 -8.08
CA SER A 31 -6.20 -4.54 -8.89
C SER A 31 -5.81 -4.83 -10.34
N PRO A 32 -6.18 -6.00 -10.91
CA PRO A 32 -5.93 -6.29 -12.32
C PRO A 32 -6.87 -5.51 -13.25
N LEU A 33 -7.97 -4.95 -12.72
CA LEU A 33 -9.01 -4.27 -13.48
C LEU A 33 -8.88 -2.74 -13.41
N ARG A 34 -8.21 -2.21 -12.38
CA ARG A 34 -8.11 -0.77 -12.14
C ARG A 34 -6.64 -0.38 -11.93
N PRO A 35 -6.03 0.35 -12.89
CA PRO A 35 -4.67 0.84 -12.74
C PRO A 35 -4.48 1.59 -11.42
N HIS A 36 -3.32 1.36 -10.80
CA HIS A 36 -2.88 2.03 -9.57
C HIS A 36 -3.72 1.78 -8.31
N GLN A 37 -4.76 0.95 -8.38
CA GLN A 37 -5.53 0.56 -7.21
C GLN A 37 -4.90 -0.66 -6.54
N LEU A 38 -4.81 -0.62 -5.21
CA LEU A 38 -4.34 -1.72 -4.38
C LEU A 38 -5.35 -2.05 -3.29
N ALA A 39 -5.21 -3.25 -2.73
CA ALA A 39 -5.85 -3.64 -1.49
C ALA A 39 -4.81 -4.18 -0.50
N ASP A 40 -4.87 -3.75 0.76
CA ASP A 40 -4.11 -4.36 1.87
C ASP A 40 -5.05 -4.94 2.93
N CYS A 41 -4.53 -5.90 3.71
CA CYS A 41 -5.25 -6.50 4.82
C CYS A 41 -4.35 -6.72 6.04
N GLY A 42 -4.96 -6.69 7.23
CA GLY A 42 -4.25 -6.71 8.51
C GLY A 42 -4.97 -7.48 9.61
N TRP A 43 -4.23 -7.76 10.69
CA TRP A 43 -4.73 -8.49 11.87
C TRP A 43 -5.86 -7.78 12.60
N ASP A 44 -6.10 -6.52 12.30
CA ASP A 44 -7.25 -5.73 12.78
C ASP A 44 -8.57 -6.10 12.08
N SER A 45 -8.58 -7.18 11.27
CA SER A 45 -9.75 -7.69 10.56
C SER A 45 -10.32 -6.71 9.53
N LEU A 46 -9.49 -5.78 9.04
CA LEU A 46 -9.85 -4.83 8.00
C LEU A 46 -9.16 -5.15 6.67
N VAL A 47 -9.81 -4.72 5.60
CA VAL A 47 -9.24 -4.64 4.25
C VAL A 47 -9.41 -3.20 3.77
N HIS A 48 -8.35 -2.56 3.31
CA HIS A 48 -8.45 -1.24 2.70
C HIS A 48 -8.14 -1.30 1.23
N VAL A 49 -9.06 -0.76 0.42
CA VAL A 49 -8.86 -0.54 -1.02
C VAL A 49 -8.52 0.93 -1.23
N PHE A 50 -7.44 1.23 -1.96
CA PHE A 50 -6.97 2.59 -2.16
C PHE A 50 -6.07 2.75 -3.38
N THR A 51 -5.87 4.00 -3.77
CA THR A 51 -4.87 4.42 -4.75
C THR A 51 -3.83 5.28 -4.02
N PRO A 52 -2.56 4.87 -3.96
CA PRO A 52 -1.48 5.69 -3.42
C PRO A 52 -1.37 7.00 -4.20
N ARG A 53 -1.13 8.12 -3.49
CA ARG A 53 -0.91 9.43 -4.11
C ARG A 53 0.36 9.45 -4.95
N SER A 54 1.33 8.58 -4.65
CA SER A 54 2.54 8.46 -5.46
C SER A 54 2.30 7.86 -6.85
N LEU A 55 1.09 7.35 -7.14
CA LEU A 55 0.73 6.67 -8.38
C LEU A 55 -0.45 7.33 -9.12
N THR A 56 -1.04 8.36 -8.54
CA THR A 56 -1.90 9.31 -9.27
C THR A 56 -1.04 10.30 -10.04
#